data_AF-A0A8T3SSY9-F1
#
_entry.id   AF-A0A8T3SSY9-F1
#
_cell.length_a   1.000
_cell.length_b   1.000
_cell.length_c   1.000
_cell.angle_alpha   90.00
_cell.angle_beta   90.00
_cell.angle_gamma   90.00
#
_symmetry.space_group_name_H-M   'P 1'
#
loop_
_entity.id
_entity.type
_entity.pdbx_description
1 polymer ?
#
loop_
_entity_poly.entity_id
_entity_poly.type
_entity_poly.pdbx_seq_one_letter_code
_entity_poly.pdbx_strand_id
1 'polypeptide(L)'
;MPAERIQKLLARSGVASRRGAEVLIAAGRVTVNGMPARLGDTADPAADRLAVDGAPLPAASQTVHYAVHKPIGLLSSAHDERGRRSVVSLIDAEAGVRLWPAGRLDVDSEGLMVLTNDGEWANRVLHPRYGVEREYAALVDPAPTRDDMDALLAGVELDDGPARLLAIQLALPPPEVSRSSPERGRWVRLRVGEGRKHEIRRLMAAGGYRVERLVRTRLGLLSLDGLREGEWRPLRPAEVKAMAGARPKVRAADPRKPLTVAIDGPSGSGKSTVGHAVAQRTGATFVDTGLMYRALTLAALERSVDPDDGEALGRLAREVRIEVRRPRHEQSDRRETVLLDRRDVTNEARTPRVDGVVSSVSRHAAVRDAMLHIQRAAARRHDTVMVGRDIGTVVLPDATLKVFLTAAAGVRAARRAAEMGRSDRLNRYLAEIEKRDAADIGREVAPLRKAPGALVLDTGELDVDACVDAIVAHLPAEPSGR
;
A
#
# COMPACT_ATOMS: atom_id res chain seq x y z
N MET A 1 -3.18 20.91 14.83
CA MET A 1 -2.82 19.62 14.18
C MET A 1 -3.02 18.54 15.23
N PRO A 2 -3.27 17.26 14.90
CA PRO A 2 -3.32 16.24 15.94
C PRO A 2 -2.00 16.17 16.71
N ALA A 3 -2.04 15.78 17.98
CA ALA A 3 -0.84 15.65 18.81
C ALA A 3 0.16 14.69 18.15
N GLU A 4 1.41 15.13 18.01
CA GLU A 4 2.48 14.37 17.38
C GLU A 4 3.51 13.93 18.42
N ARG A 5 4.14 12.78 18.18
CA ARG A 5 5.24 12.29 19.02
C ARG A 5 6.35 13.33 19.13
N ILE A 6 6.80 13.62 20.36
CA ILE A 6 7.80 14.67 20.62
C ILE A 6 9.08 14.47 19.81
N GLN A 7 9.58 13.23 19.68
CA GLN A 7 10.75 12.93 18.86
C GLN A 7 10.58 13.26 17.36
N LYS A 8 9.34 13.25 16.86
CA LYS A 8 9.01 13.65 15.48
C LYS A 8 9.06 15.18 15.34
N LEU A 9 8.53 15.90 16.33
CA LEU A 9 8.57 17.36 16.39
C LEU A 9 10.00 17.89 16.44
N LEU A 10 10.84 17.35 17.34
CA LEU A 10 12.26 17.72 17.44
C LEU A 10 13.02 17.45 16.14
N ALA A 11 12.73 16.32 15.48
CA ALA A 11 13.36 16.00 14.20
C ALA A 11 12.93 16.94 13.07
N ARG A 12 11.66 17.34 13.03
CA ARG A 12 11.14 18.29 12.04
C ARG A 12 11.70 19.71 12.24
N SER A 13 11.97 20.11 13.49
CA SER A 13 12.63 21.38 13.82
C SER A 13 14.16 21.34 13.64
N GLY A 14 14.72 20.23 13.13
CA GLY A 14 16.15 20.11 12.83
C GLY A 14 17.06 19.85 14.04
N VAL A 15 16.51 19.81 15.25
CA VAL A 15 17.27 19.70 16.52
C VAL A 15 18.10 18.42 16.58
N ALA A 16 17.51 17.28 16.24
CA ALA A 16 18.18 15.98 16.27
C ALA A 16 17.53 14.99 15.28
N SER A 17 18.17 13.85 15.02
CA SER A 17 17.45 12.73 14.39
C SER A 17 16.36 12.22 15.34
N ARG A 18 15.38 11.42 14.88
CA ARG A 18 14.37 10.84 15.80
C ARG A 18 15.00 10.08 16.97
N ARG A 19 16.04 9.28 16.71
CA ARG A 19 16.79 8.57 17.76
C ARG A 19 17.61 9.51 18.64
N GLY A 20 18.22 10.54 18.05
CA GLY A 20 18.91 11.57 18.83
C GLY A 20 17.95 12.35 19.73
N ALA A 21 16.72 12.61 19.27
CA ALA A 21 15.67 13.21 20.07
C ALA A 21 15.24 12.29 21.21
N GLU A 22 15.15 10.98 20.99
CA GLU A 22 14.90 10.01 22.05
C GLU A 22 15.99 10.04 23.13
N VAL A 23 17.26 10.19 22.75
CA VAL A 23 18.38 10.38 23.70
C VAL A 23 18.22 11.68 24.49
N LEU A 24 17.86 12.79 23.84
CA LEU A 24 17.62 14.07 24.52
C LEU A 24 16.45 13.99 25.51
N ILE A 25 15.36 13.33 25.12
CA ILE A 25 14.18 13.10 25.98
C ILE A 25 14.57 12.23 27.18
N ALA A 26 15.28 11.12 26.95
CA ALA A 26 15.74 10.23 28.01
C ALA A 26 16.71 10.91 28.99
N ALA A 27 17.50 11.88 28.52
CA ALA A 27 18.38 12.70 29.34
C ALA A 27 17.65 13.82 30.11
N GLY A 28 16.32 13.94 29.98
CA GLY A 28 15.54 14.99 30.65
C GLY A 28 15.76 16.40 30.09
N ARG A 29 16.37 16.51 28.91
CA ARG A 29 16.72 17.80 28.29
C ARG A 29 15.57 18.44 27.53
N VAL A 30 14.44 17.74 27.38
CA VAL A 30 13.28 18.18 26.60
C VAL A 30 12.12 18.46 27.54
N THR A 31 11.49 19.63 27.39
CA THR A 31 10.29 20.01 28.14
C THR A 31 9.12 20.33 27.23
N VAL A 32 7.90 20.10 27.72
CA VAL A 32 6.63 20.52 27.13
C VAL A 32 5.91 21.38 28.15
N ASN A 33 5.63 22.64 27.81
CA ASN A 33 5.00 23.61 28.70
C ASN A 33 5.74 23.74 30.05
N GLY A 34 7.08 23.63 30.02
CA GLY A 34 7.94 23.69 31.21
C GLY A 34 8.09 22.38 31.99
N MET A 35 7.33 21.33 31.65
CA MET A 35 7.41 20.03 32.32
C MET A 35 8.31 19.06 31.54
N PRO A 36 9.15 18.24 32.20
CA PRO A 36 10.00 17.26 31.52
C PRO A 36 9.21 16.24 30.69
N ALA A 37 9.58 16.08 29.43
CA ALA A 37 8.99 15.11 28.52
C ALA A 37 9.50 13.68 28.79
N ARG A 38 8.68 12.66 28.50
CA ARG A 38 9.05 11.25 28.56
C ARG A 38 9.02 10.59 27.19
N LEU A 39 9.80 9.51 27.05
CA LEU A 39 9.78 8.69 25.84
C LEU A 39 8.38 8.10 25.65
N GLY A 40 7.70 8.52 24.60
CA GLY A 40 6.31 8.11 24.36
C GLY A 40 5.37 9.28 24.16
N ASP A 41 5.70 10.42 24.77
CA ASP A 41 4.82 11.55 24.86
C ASP A 41 4.56 12.20 23.50
N THR A 42 3.39 12.83 23.41
CA THR A 42 2.93 13.60 22.26
C THR A 42 2.65 15.03 22.66
N ALA A 43 2.82 15.96 21.74
CA ALA A 43 2.49 17.37 21.93
C ALA A 43 1.77 17.91 20.69
N ASP A 44 0.84 18.84 20.88
CA ASP A 44 0.24 19.61 19.78
C ASP A 44 1.18 20.78 19.43
N PRO A 45 1.80 20.79 18.24
CA PRO A 45 2.70 21.87 17.85
C PRO A 45 2.03 23.26 17.77
N ALA A 46 0.69 23.33 17.76
CA ALA A 46 -0.04 24.60 17.75
C ALA A 46 -0.37 25.13 19.16
N ALA A 47 -0.45 24.25 20.16
CA ALA A 47 -0.88 24.61 21.52
C ALA A 47 0.25 24.49 22.55
N ASP A 48 1.16 23.53 22.36
CA ASP A 48 2.21 23.21 23.31
C ASP A 48 3.53 23.89 22.97
N ARG A 49 4.23 24.37 24.01
CA ARG A 49 5.56 24.96 23.91
C ARG A 49 6.61 23.92 24.24
N LEU A 50 7.31 23.43 23.22
CA LEU A 50 8.45 22.55 23.39
C LEU A 50 9.75 23.37 23.55
N ALA A 51 10.63 22.91 24.43
CA ALA A 51 11.98 23.44 24.56
C ALA A 51 13.02 22.33 24.75
N VAL A 52 14.25 22.58 24.31
CA VAL A 52 15.42 21.73 24.58
C VAL A 52 16.45 22.57 25.33
N ASP A 53 16.87 22.10 26.51
CA ASP A 53 17.73 22.84 27.44
C ASP A 53 17.23 24.26 27.76
N GLY A 54 15.90 24.42 27.85
CA GLY A 54 15.26 25.71 28.10
C GLY A 54 15.11 26.63 26.88
N ALA A 55 15.71 26.29 25.74
CA ALA A 55 15.53 27.04 24.50
C ALA A 55 14.32 26.51 23.69
N PRO A 56 13.39 27.38 23.25
CA PRO A 56 12.27 26.97 22.40
C PRO A 56 12.75 26.29 21.12
N LEU A 57 11.95 25.36 20.59
CA LEU A 57 12.25 24.76 19.29
C LEU A 57 12.34 25.84 18.20
N PRO A 58 13.30 25.75 17.27
CA PRO A 58 13.32 26.60 16.08
C PRO A 58 12.01 26.48 15.31
N ALA A 59 11.62 27.57 14.63
CA ALA A 59 10.53 27.55 13.68
C ALA A 59 10.71 26.40 12.69
N ALA A 60 9.60 25.79 12.29
CA ALA A 60 9.64 24.66 11.36
C ALA A 60 10.40 25.08 10.08
N SER A 61 11.48 24.35 9.78
CA SER A 61 12.26 24.59 8.57
C SER A 61 11.40 24.40 7.32
N GLN A 62 11.68 25.19 6.27
CA GLN A 62 11.02 25.01 4.99
C GLN A 62 11.22 23.57 4.51
N THR A 63 10.14 22.93 4.04
CA THR A 63 10.22 21.59 3.48
C THR A 63 10.90 21.64 2.12
N VAL A 64 11.96 20.87 1.93
CA VAL A 64 12.78 20.85 0.72
C VAL A 64 13.05 19.44 0.24
N HIS A 65 13.17 19.27 -1.07
CA HIS A 65 13.46 17.99 -1.72
C HIS A 65 14.42 18.22 -2.88
N TYR A 66 15.52 17.47 -2.92
CA TYR A 66 16.57 17.58 -3.93
C TYR A 66 16.77 16.24 -4.61
N ALA A 67 16.85 16.22 -5.94
CA ALA A 67 17.45 15.11 -6.68
C ALA A 67 18.97 15.30 -6.67
N VAL A 68 19.70 14.22 -6.43
CA VAL A 68 21.17 14.19 -6.49
C VAL A 68 21.62 12.99 -7.28
N HIS A 69 22.62 13.16 -8.14
CA HIS A 69 23.32 12.07 -8.79
C HIS A 69 24.51 11.70 -7.91
N LYS A 70 24.33 10.69 -7.06
CA LYS A 70 25.36 10.24 -6.11
C LYS A 70 26.53 9.59 -6.88
N PRO A 71 27.79 10.05 -6.72
CA PRO A 71 28.97 9.35 -7.22
C PRO A 71 29.33 8.12 -6.35
N ILE A 72 30.19 7.27 -6.88
CA ILE A 72 30.85 6.19 -6.11
C ILE A 72 31.69 6.80 -4.97
N GLY A 73 31.83 6.06 -3.87
CA GLY A 73 32.68 6.42 -2.73
C GLY A 73 31.97 7.23 -1.64
N LEU A 74 30.81 7.83 -1.93
CA LEU A 74 30.01 8.53 -0.93
C LEU A 74 29.07 7.59 -0.18
N LEU A 75 28.86 7.87 1.11
CA LEU A 75 27.88 7.15 1.93
C LEU A 75 26.47 7.74 1.79
N SER A 76 25.48 6.86 1.72
CA SER A 76 24.05 7.19 1.87
C SER A 76 23.65 7.28 3.36
N SER A 77 24.25 8.20 4.11
CA SER A 77 23.92 8.44 5.54
C SER A 77 24.02 9.92 5.89
N ALA A 78 23.13 10.43 6.74
CA ALA A 78 23.22 11.81 7.24
C ALA A 78 24.32 12.03 8.30
N HIS A 79 24.91 10.95 8.82
CA HIS A 79 25.99 11.02 9.79
C HIS A 79 27.00 9.90 9.50
N ASP A 80 28.30 10.19 9.61
CA ASP A 80 29.34 9.18 9.58
C ASP A 80 30.21 9.27 10.83
N GLU A 81 30.35 8.16 11.53
CA GLU A 81 31.16 8.02 12.74
C GLU A 81 32.66 7.83 12.42
N ARG A 82 33.04 7.71 11.14
CA ARG A 82 34.38 7.29 10.69
C ARG A 82 35.04 8.28 9.70
N GLY A 83 34.54 9.51 9.59
CA GLY A 83 35.15 10.58 8.78
C GLY A 83 35.04 10.43 7.25
N ARG A 84 34.21 9.50 6.74
CA ARG A 84 33.92 9.30 5.31
C ARG A 84 32.91 10.33 4.82
N ARG A 85 33.07 10.76 3.57
CA ARG A 85 32.18 11.73 2.95
C ARG A 85 30.79 11.15 2.69
N SER A 86 29.77 11.90 3.08
CA SER A 86 28.36 11.59 2.83
C SER A 86 27.88 12.21 1.51
N VAL A 87 26.88 11.61 0.87
CA VAL A 87 26.12 12.23 -0.22
C VAL A 87 25.51 13.58 0.17
N VAL A 88 25.23 13.79 1.46
CA VAL A 88 24.69 15.05 2.00
C VAL A 88 25.73 16.18 1.87
N SER A 89 27.04 15.85 1.90
CA SER A 89 28.12 16.84 1.71
C SER A 89 28.19 17.46 0.32
N LEU A 90 27.39 16.98 -0.65
CA LEU A 90 27.30 17.59 -1.98
C LEU A 90 26.48 18.89 -2.00
N ILE A 91 25.65 19.12 -0.98
CA ILE A 91 24.67 20.23 -0.92
C ILE A 91 24.65 20.96 0.43
N ASP A 92 25.42 20.49 1.43
CA ASP A 92 25.33 20.98 2.81
C ASP A 92 25.51 22.50 2.95
N ALA A 93 26.36 23.11 2.12
CA ALA A 93 26.60 24.55 2.17
C ALA A 93 25.42 25.37 1.62
N GLU A 94 24.69 24.82 0.65
CA GLU A 94 23.60 25.50 -0.06
C GLU A 94 22.21 25.18 0.50
N ALA A 95 22.04 24.03 1.16
CA ALA A 95 20.73 23.58 1.62
C ALA A 95 20.10 24.50 2.67
N GLY A 96 20.92 25.11 3.54
CA GLY A 96 20.47 25.95 4.67
C GLY A 96 19.62 25.22 5.72
N VAL A 97 19.34 23.93 5.53
CA VAL A 97 18.55 23.07 6.42
C VAL A 97 19.17 21.68 6.47
N ARG A 98 18.89 20.95 7.55
CA ARG A 98 19.41 19.60 7.73
C ARG A 98 18.69 18.61 6.81
N LEU A 99 19.44 17.99 5.89
CA LEU A 99 18.92 17.01 4.94
C LEU A 99 19.26 15.58 5.34
N TRP A 100 18.43 14.65 4.86
CA TRP A 100 18.65 13.21 4.99
C TRP A 100 18.49 12.52 3.63
N PRO A 101 19.26 11.47 3.36
CA PRO A 101 19.04 10.64 2.19
C PRO A 101 17.72 9.89 2.30
N ALA A 102 16.84 10.10 1.32
CA ALA A 102 15.66 9.31 1.11
C ALA A 102 16.07 7.99 0.43
N GLY A 103 16.33 6.99 1.27
CA GLY A 103 16.69 5.64 0.86
C GLY A 103 18.20 5.42 0.93
N ARG A 104 18.68 4.36 0.32
CA ARG A 104 20.11 4.03 0.29
C ARG A 104 20.54 3.63 -1.11
N LEU A 105 21.75 4.02 -1.47
CA LEU A 105 22.56 3.41 -2.51
C LEU A 105 23.84 2.94 -1.84
N ASP A 106 24.38 1.83 -2.32
CA ASP A 106 25.61 1.29 -1.77
C ASP A 106 26.80 2.23 -2.10
N VAL A 107 27.89 2.09 -1.35
CA VAL A 107 29.05 2.97 -1.52
C VAL A 107 29.69 2.81 -2.91
N ASP A 108 29.60 1.60 -3.47
CA ASP A 108 30.06 1.19 -4.79
C ASP A 108 29.00 1.36 -5.90
N SER A 109 27.88 2.02 -5.57
CA SER A 109 26.77 2.27 -6.49
C SER A 109 26.55 3.77 -6.67
N GLU A 110 26.11 4.14 -7.86
CA GLU A 110 25.93 5.53 -8.30
C GLU A 110 24.50 5.80 -8.75
N GLY A 111 24.22 7.07 -9.06
CA GLY A 111 22.98 7.47 -9.69
C GLY A 111 22.01 8.21 -8.78
N LEU A 112 20.77 8.29 -9.26
CA LEU A 112 19.71 9.14 -8.72
C LEU A 112 19.37 8.76 -7.29
N MET A 113 19.40 9.76 -6.41
CA MET A 113 18.95 9.69 -5.04
C MET A 113 18.18 10.97 -4.70
N VAL A 114 17.35 10.91 -3.65
CA VAL A 114 16.67 12.09 -3.14
C VAL A 114 17.23 12.46 -1.77
N LEU A 115 17.45 13.74 -1.54
CA LEU A 115 17.76 14.32 -0.23
C LEU A 115 16.59 15.21 0.19
N THR A 116 16.11 15.08 1.43
CA THR A 116 14.98 15.88 1.92
C THR A 116 15.01 15.99 3.43
N ASN A 117 14.35 17.01 3.99
CA ASN A 117 14.01 17.08 5.41
C ASN A 117 12.57 16.55 5.71
N ASP A 118 11.82 16.16 4.67
CA ASP A 118 10.46 15.63 4.76
C ASP A 118 10.44 14.12 4.97
N GLY A 119 10.44 13.69 6.24
CA GLY A 119 10.41 12.27 6.58
C GLY A 119 9.13 11.55 6.17
N GLU A 120 7.99 12.26 6.07
CA GLU A 120 6.72 11.64 5.68
C GLU A 120 6.69 11.36 4.18
N TRP A 121 7.09 12.34 3.38
CA TRP A 121 7.24 12.19 1.94
C TRP A 121 8.29 11.13 1.60
N ALA A 122 9.45 11.13 2.26
CA ALA A 122 10.48 10.11 2.05
C ALA A 122 9.96 8.70 2.31
N ASN A 123 9.21 8.51 3.42
CA ASN A 123 8.58 7.23 3.71
C ASN A 123 7.55 6.83 2.65
N ARG A 124 6.75 7.77 2.11
CA ARG A 124 5.81 7.50 1.02
C ARG A 124 6.51 7.06 -0.28
N VAL A 125 7.65 7.65 -0.60
CA VAL A 125 8.39 7.33 -1.83
C VAL A 125 9.13 5.99 -1.73
N LEU A 126 9.65 5.65 -0.57
CA LEU A 126 10.61 4.54 -0.44
C LEU A 126 10.00 3.25 0.08
N HIS A 127 8.98 3.34 0.92
CA HIS A 127 8.51 2.18 1.65
C HIS A 127 8.01 1.10 0.67
N PRO A 128 8.46 -0.17 0.79
CA PRO A 128 8.15 -1.24 -0.17
C PRO A 128 6.65 -1.40 -0.47
N ARG A 129 5.80 -1.15 0.55
CA ARG A 129 4.33 -1.12 0.42
C ARG A 129 3.76 -0.27 -0.73
N TYR A 130 4.49 0.73 -1.20
CA TYR A 130 4.08 1.61 -2.30
C TYR A 130 4.60 1.14 -3.67
N GLY A 131 5.51 0.16 -3.70
CA GLY A 131 5.96 -0.48 -4.94
C GLY A 131 6.57 0.47 -5.97
N VAL A 132 7.19 1.58 -5.52
CA VAL A 132 7.80 2.56 -6.41
C VAL A 132 8.93 1.89 -7.19
N GLU A 133 8.75 1.81 -8.50
CA GLU A 133 9.70 1.15 -9.39
C GLU A 133 11.03 1.91 -9.42
N ARG A 134 12.12 1.16 -9.49
CA ARG A 134 13.48 1.68 -9.64
C ARG A 134 14.05 1.11 -10.93
N GLU A 135 14.65 1.98 -11.72
CA GLU A 135 15.36 1.59 -12.94
C GLU A 135 16.85 1.79 -12.73
N TYR A 136 17.63 0.81 -13.19
CA TYR A 136 19.07 0.84 -13.14
C TYR A 136 19.65 0.60 -14.53
N ALA A 137 20.77 1.25 -14.83
CA ALA A 137 21.70 0.80 -15.85
C ALA A 137 22.83 0.04 -15.15
N ALA A 138 23.10 -1.18 -15.60
CA ALA A 138 24.14 -2.03 -15.04
C ALA A 138 25.11 -2.47 -16.15
N LEU A 139 26.41 -2.36 -15.90
CA LEU A 139 27.45 -2.96 -16.75
C LEU A 139 27.72 -4.37 -16.25
N VAL A 140 27.51 -5.37 -17.11
CA VAL A 140 27.55 -6.79 -16.75
C VAL A 140 28.56 -7.54 -17.63
N ASP A 141 29.43 -8.34 -16.99
CA ASP A 141 30.43 -9.18 -17.67
C ASP A 141 30.42 -10.61 -17.08
N PRO A 142 30.20 -11.66 -17.90
CA PRO A 142 29.82 -11.63 -19.32
C PRO A 142 28.43 -11.05 -19.54
N ALA A 143 28.10 -10.70 -20.78
CA ALA A 143 26.76 -10.21 -21.13
C ALA A 143 25.69 -11.31 -20.99
N PRO A 144 24.52 -11.04 -20.40
CA PRO A 144 23.48 -12.05 -20.26
C PRO A 144 22.86 -12.46 -21.58
N THR A 145 22.60 -13.75 -21.74
CA THR A 145 21.86 -14.29 -22.89
C THR A 145 20.36 -14.02 -22.75
N ARG A 146 19.58 -14.26 -23.81
CA ARG A 146 18.13 -14.09 -23.77
C ARG A 146 17.46 -15.02 -22.77
N ASP A 147 17.88 -16.28 -22.75
CA ASP A 147 17.30 -17.31 -21.87
C ASP A 147 17.59 -16.98 -20.39
N ASP A 148 18.77 -16.46 -20.10
CA ASP A 148 19.11 -16.00 -18.75
C ASP A 148 18.29 -14.79 -18.33
N MET A 149 18.06 -13.84 -19.24
CA MET A 149 17.18 -12.70 -18.99
C MET A 149 15.75 -13.16 -18.66
N ASP A 150 15.23 -14.16 -19.38
CA ASP A 150 13.90 -14.72 -19.12
C ASP A 150 13.83 -15.45 -17.77
N ALA A 151 14.89 -16.15 -17.37
CA ALA A 151 15.00 -16.77 -16.04
C ALA A 151 14.97 -15.72 -14.92
N LEU A 152 15.71 -14.61 -15.07
CA LEU A 152 15.73 -13.51 -14.10
C LEU A 152 14.37 -12.78 -13.98
N LEU A 153 13.56 -12.80 -15.05
CA LEU A 153 12.18 -12.28 -15.06
C LEU A 153 11.19 -13.24 -14.40
N ALA A 154 11.38 -14.54 -14.57
CA ALA A 154 10.58 -15.57 -13.89
C ALA A 154 10.78 -15.52 -12.37
N GLY A 155 12.02 -15.24 -11.95
CA GLY A 155 12.41 -15.04 -10.55
C GLY A 155 13.43 -16.06 -10.06
N VAL A 156 14.14 -15.68 -9.01
CA VAL A 156 15.18 -16.48 -8.35
C VAL A 156 14.96 -16.49 -6.84
N GLU A 157 15.40 -17.55 -6.18
CA GLU A 157 15.41 -17.61 -4.72
C GLU A 157 16.69 -16.95 -4.20
N LEU A 158 16.55 -15.96 -3.30
CA LEU A 158 17.66 -15.36 -2.57
C LEU A 158 17.60 -15.79 -1.10
N ASP A 159 18.67 -15.58 -0.35
CA ASP A 159 18.73 -15.92 1.09
C ASP A 159 17.62 -15.27 1.94
N ASP A 160 17.07 -14.14 1.47
CA ASP A 160 15.98 -13.40 2.12
C ASP A 160 14.61 -13.60 1.42
N GLY A 161 14.48 -14.66 0.63
CA GLY A 161 13.25 -15.08 -0.06
C GLY A 161 13.24 -14.78 -1.56
N PRO A 162 12.12 -15.06 -2.25
CA PRO A 162 12.03 -14.95 -3.71
C PRO A 162 12.16 -13.49 -4.17
N ALA A 163 12.87 -13.28 -5.28
CA ALA A 163 13.06 -11.97 -5.92
C ALA A 163 13.02 -12.11 -7.44
N ARG A 164 12.62 -11.04 -8.15
CA ARG A 164 12.59 -11.04 -9.61
C ARG A 164 12.74 -9.65 -10.21
N LEU A 165 13.23 -9.60 -11.44
CA LEU A 165 13.22 -8.37 -12.23
C LEU A 165 11.81 -8.12 -12.79
N LEU A 166 11.42 -6.85 -12.85
CA LEU A 166 10.22 -6.42 -13.58
C LEU A 166 10.50 -6.22 -15.07
N ALA A 167 11.75 -5.91 -15.41
CA ALA A 167 12.23 -5.80 -16.78
C ALA A 167 13.76 -5.95 -16.79
N ILE A 168 14.28 -6.52 -17.87
CA ILE A 168 15.70 -6.56 -18.23
C ILE A 168 15.80 -6.46 -19.75
N GLN A 169 16.75 -5.66 -20.23
CA GLN A 169 17.03 -5.54 -21.66
C GLN A 169 18.46 -5.02 -21.86
N LEU A 170 19.12 -5.48 -22.93
CA LEU A 170 20.37 -4.86 -23.38
C LEU A 170 20.07 -3.42 -23.83
N ALA A 171 20.74 -2.45 -23.22
CA ALA A 171 20.56 -1.03 -23.53
C ALA A 171 21.74 -0.22 -23.01
N LEU A 172 22.18 0.76 -23.79
CA LEU A 172 23.14 1.75 -23.32
C LEU A 172 22.54 2.58 -22.17
N PRO A 173 23.38 3.05 -21.23
CA PRO A 173 22.91 3.94 -20.17
C PRO A 173 22.56 5.32 -20.77
N PRO A 174 21.79 6.15 -20.05
CA PRO A 174 21.49 7.50 -20.51
C PRO A 174 22.75 8.39 -20.55
N PRO A 175 22.74 9.52 -21.28
CA PRO A 175 23.91 10.38 -21.47
C PRO A 175 24.55 10.92 -20.19
N GLU A 176 23.79 11.01 -19.10
CA GLU A 176 24.25 11.46 -17.78
C GLU A 176 25.15 10.45 -17.08
N VAL A 177 25.22 9.22 -17.59
CA VAL A 177 26.17 8.21 -17.13
C VAL A 177 27.40 8.27 -18.01
N SER A 178 28.48 8.83 -17.45
CA SER A 178 29.79 8.85 -18.09
C SER A 178 30.24 7.42 -18.44
N ARG A 179 30.75 7.21 -19.65
CA ARG A 179 31.27 5.91 -20.10
C ARG A 179 32.76 6.01 -20.39
N SER A 180 33.52 5.02 -19.93
CA SER A 180 34.91 4.86 -20.35
C SER A 180 34.96 3.99 -21.61
N SER A 181 36.00 4.15 -22.42
CA SER A 181 36.22 3.27 -23.58
C SER A 181 37.66 2.77 -23.56
N PRO A 182 37.90 1.44 -23.70
CA PRO A 182 36.90 0.38 -23.84
C PRO A 182 36.29 -0.08 -22.50
N GLU A 183 34.98 -0.28 -22.47
CA GLU A 183 34.27 -0.94 -21.36
C GLU A 183 34.23 -2.47 -21.59
N ARG A 184 34.61 -3.25 -20.56
CA ARG A 184 34.48 -4.71 -20.59
C ARG A 184 33.08 -5.11 -20.11
N GLY A 185 32.33 -5.82 -20.94
CA GLY A 185 30.94 -6.25 -20.67
C GLY A 185 29.90 -5.60 -21.58
N ARG A 186 28.63 -5.66 -21.16
CA ARG A 186 27.49 -5.01 -21.83
C ARG A 186 26.59 -4.32 -20.83
N TRP A 187 26.05 -3.19 -21.24
CA TRP A 187 25.06 -2.47 -20.46
C TRP A 187 23.68 -3.12 -20.60
N VAL A 188 23.02 -3.31 -19.46
CA VAL A 188 21.64 -3.74 -19.34
C VAL A 188 20.84 -2.71 -18.54
N ARG A 189 19.59 -2.51 -18.94
CA ARG A 189 18.62 -1.73 -18.20
C ARG A 189 17.70 -2.66 -17.43
N LEU A 190 17.62 -2.46 -16.12
CA LEU A 190 16.95 -3.32 -15.15
C LEU A 190 15.86 -2.55 -14.42
N ARG A 191 14.73 -3.20 -14.11
CA ARG A 191 13.71 -2.62 -13.22
C ARG A 191 13.34 -3.55 -12.08
N VAL A 192 13.17 -2.99 -10.88
CA VAL A 192 12.68 -3.69 -9.68
C VAL A 192 11.61 -2.88 -8.96
N GLY A 193 10.69 -3.57 -8.28
CA GLY A 193 9.60 -2.96 -7.51
C GLY A 193 9.91 -2.77 -6.03
N GLU A 194 10.93 -3.45 -5.52
CA GLU A 194 11.39 -3.35 -4.14
C GLU A 194 12.82 -2.78 -4.07
N GLY A 195 13.45 -2.85 -2.91
CA GLY A 195 14.76 -2.26 -2.67
C GLY A 195 15.46 -2.95 -1.51
N ARG A 196 15.62 -4.27 -1.60
CA ARG A 196 16.35 -5.05 -0.60
C ARG A 196 17.84 -4.72 -0.67
N LYS A 197 18.58 -5.05 0.39
CA LYS A 197 20.03 -4.80 0.45
C LYS A 197 20.72 -5.49 -0.73
N HIS A 198 21.45 -4.72 -1.54
CA HIS A 198 22.22 -5.18 -2.71
C HIS A 198 21.39 -6.04 -3.71
N GLU A 199 20.08 -5.80 -3.80
CA GLU A 199 19.13 -6.70 -4.50
C GLU A 199 19.53 -6.99 -5.95
N ILE A 200 19.81 -5.96 -6.77
CA ILE A 200 20.20 -6.14 -8.17
C ILE A 200 21.47 -7.00 -8.28
N ARG A 201 22.48 -6.73 -7.44
CA ARG A 201 23.75 -7.47 -7.47
C ARG A 201 23.53 -8.94 -7.08
N ARG A 202 22.71 -9.21 -6.06
CA ARG A 202 22.38 -10.58 -5.64
C ARG A 202 21.56 -11.34 -6.69
N LEU A 203 20.56 -10.68 -7.28
CA LEU A 203 19.70 -11.24 -8.31
C LEU A 203 20.51 -11.62 -9.57
N MET A 204 21.38 -10.72 -10.04
CA MET A 204 22.27 -11.01 -11.16
C MET A 204 23.29 -12.11 -10.80
N ALA A 205 23.85 -12.09 -9.59
CA ALA A 205 24.79 -13.13 -9.14
C ALA A 205 24.16 -14.52 -9.04
N ALA A 206 22.89 -14.62 -8.62
CA ALA A 206 22.13 -15.87 -8.63
C ALA A 206 21.93 -16.43 -10.05
N GLY A 207 21.88 -15.56 -11.07
CA GLY A 207 21.93 -15.93 -12.48
C GLY A 207 23.32 -16.19 -13.04
N GLY A 208 24.38 -16.14 -12.21
CA GLY A 208 25.77 -16.33 -12.65
C GLY A 208 26.45 -15.08 -13.22
N TYR A 209 25.86 -13.89 -13.03
CA TYR A 209 26.34 -12.64 -13.62
C TYR A 209 26.97 -11.69 -12.60
N ARG A 210 28.10 -11.11 -12.98
CA ARG A 210 28.76 -10.07 -12.20
C ARG A 210 28.38 -8.69 -12.70
N VAL A 211 27.91 -7.83 -11.79
CA VAL A 211 27.63 -6.42 -12.05
C VAL A 211 28.86 -5.59 -11.72
N GLU A 212 29.56 -5.10 -12.72
CA GLU A 212 30.77 -4.28 -12.56
C GLU A 212 30.43 -2.84 -12.18
N ARG A 213 29.35 -2.30 -12.73
CA ARG A 213 28.87 -0.94 -12.42
C ARG A 213 27.37 -0.92 -12.34
N LEU A 214 26.83 -0.15 -11.39
CA LEU A 214 25.40 -0.07 -11.14
C LEU A 214 24.98 1.38 -10.89
N VAL A 215 24.15 1.90 -11.78
CA VAL A 215 23.67 3.28 -11.78
C VAL A 215 22.16 3.29 -11.67
N ARG A 216 21.61 3.90 -10.63
CA ARG A 216 20.15 4.14 -10.58
C ARG A 216 19.79 5.29 -11.51
N THR A 217 19.12 5.01 -12.61
CA THR A 217 18.74 6.04 -13.61
C THR A 217 17.36 6.63 -13.33
N ARG A 218 16.49 5.89 -12.62
CA ARG A 218 15.13 6.32 -12.29
C ARG A 218 14.67 5.84 -10.92
N LEU A 219 13.91 6.68 -10.23
CA LEU A 219 13.17 6.37 -9.01
C LEU A 219 11.73 6.88 -9.17
N GLY A 220 10.79 5.96 -9.40
CA GLY A 220 9.41 6.31 -9.73
C GLY A 220 9.35 7.16 -10.99
N LEU A 221 8.92 8.42 -10.83
CA LEU A 221 8.79 9.39 -11.92
C LEU A 221 10.01 10.31 -12.05
N LEU A 222 10.98 10.22 -11.13
CA LEU A 222 12.22 10.99 -11.19
C LEU A 222 13.26 10.24 -12.02
N SER A 223 13.93 10.93 -12.93
CA SER A 223 15.03 10.43 -13.75
C SER A 223 16.31 11.26 -13.53
N LEU A 224 17.43 10.76 -14.04
CA LEU A 224 18.70 11.50 -14.12
C LEU A 224 18.72 12.60 -15.19
N ASP A 225 17.65 12.80 -15.95
CA ASP A 225 17.66 13.70 -17.12
C ASP A 225 18.21 15.10 -16.75
N GLY A 226 19.31 15.47 -17.40
CA GLY A 226 20.01 16.74 -17.17
C GLY A 226 20.75 16.86 -15.83
N LEU A 227 21.02 15.75 -15.13
CA LEU A 227 21.69 15.71 -13.83
C LEU A 227 22.95 14.82 -13.88
N ARG A 228 24.12 15.44 -14.06
CA ARG A 228 25.41 14.72 -14.15
C ARG A 228 25.90 14.28 -12.78
N GLU A 229 26.87 13.38 -12.78
CA GLU A 229 27.47 12.85 -11.55
C GLU A 229 27.96 13.97 -10.61
N GLY A 230 27.58 13.87 -9.33
CA GLY A 230 27.91 14.85 -8.30
C GLY A 230 26.98 16.07 -8.28
N GLU A 231 26.18 16.29 -9.32
CA GLU A 231 25.23 17.39 -9.38
C GLU A 231 23.96 17.08 -8.58
N TRP A 232 23.30 18.17 -8.17
CA TRP A 232 22.01 18.14 -7.51
C TRP A 232 21.13 19.27 -8.04
N ARG A 233 19.82 19.11 -7.88
CA ARG A 233 18.83 20.15 -8.19
C ARG A 233 17.63 20.05 -7.25
N PRO A 234 16.94 21.16 -6.96
CA PRO A 234 15.64 21.08 -6.29
C PRO A 234 14.64 20.30 -7.16
N LEU A 235 13.77 19.53 -6.51
CA LEU A 235 12.62 18.94 -7.17
C LEU A 235 11.58 20.01 -7.46
N ARG A 236 10.96 19.95 -8.63
CA ARG A 236 9.84 20.81 -8.98
C ARG A 236 8.61 20.45 -8.14
N PRO A 237 7.73 21.40 -7.80
CA PRO A 237 6.51 21.10 -7.04
C PRO A 237 5.66 19.97 -7.65
N ALA A 238 5.59 19.90 -8.99
CA ALA A 238 4.91 18.81 -9.69
C ALA A 238 5.57 17.44 -9.48
N GLU A 239 6.91 17.39 -9.44
CA GLU A 239 7.68 16.16 -9.16
C GLU A 239 7.45 15.72 -7.70
N VAL A 240 7.50 16.65 -6.75
CA VAL A 240 7.21 16.38 -5.33
C VAL A 240 5.80 15.82 -5.17
N LYS A 241 4.80 16.45 -5.78
CA LYS A 241 3.39 15.99 -5.74
C LYS A 241 3.22 14.62 -6.39
N ALA A 242 3.82 14.41 -7.56
CA ALA A 242 3.69 13.15 -8.30
C ALA A 242 4.36 11.97 -7.57
N MET A 243 5.48 12.23 -6.87
CA MET A 243 6.17 11.24 -6.05
C MET A 243 5.48 11.00 -4.70
N ALA A 244 4.85 12.02 -4.11
CA ALA A 244 4.03 11.88 -2.90
C ALA A 244 2.77 11.03 -3.16
N GLY A 245 2.23 11.13 -4.37
CA GLY A 245 1.13 10.34 -4.88
C GLY A 245 1.61 9.15 -5.69
N ALA A 246 2.45 8.29 -5.10
CA ALA A 246 2.76 6.97 -5.67
C ALA A 246 1.44 6.23 -5.91
N ARG A 247 0.93 6.38 -7.14
CA ARG A 247 -0.34 5.82 -7.56
C ARG A 247 -0.24 4.30 -7.37
N PRO A 248 -1.16 3.65 -6.65
CA PRO A 248 -1.36 2.22 -6.84
C PRO A 248 -1.44 1.95 -8.35
N LYS A 249 -0.86 0.85 -8.84
CA LYS A 249 -0.91 0.45 -10.25
C LYS A 249 -2.38 0.37 -10.70
N VAL A 250 -2.92 1.46 -11.24
CA VAL A 250 -4.12 1.46 -12.05
C VAL A 250 -3.67 0.79 -13.34
N ARG A 251 -4.12 -0.44 -13.59
CA ARG A 251 -4.00 -0.99 -14.95
C ARG A 251 -4.73 -0.01 -15.86
N ALA A 252 -4.08 0.43 -16.94
CA ALA A 252 -4.77 1.16 -18.00
C ALA A 252 -6.05 0.39 -18.33
N ALA A 253 -7.20 1.07 -18.27
CA ALA A 253 -8.47 0.44 -18.60
C ALA A 253 -8.34 -0.11 -20.03
N ASP A 254 -8.44 -1.42 -20.20
CA ASP A 254 -8.70 -2.00 -21.51
C ASP A 254 -10.14 -1.58 -21.85
N PRO A 255 -10.37 -0.76 -22.89
CA PRO A 255 -11.71 -0.28 -23.22
C PRO A 255 -12.71 -1.40 -23.54
N ARG A 256 -12.22 -2.64 -23.69
CA ARG A 256 -13.02 -3.86 -23.87
C ARG A 256 -13.39 -4.59 -22.56
N LYS A 257 -12.88 -4.17 -21.40
CA LYS A 257 -13.15 -4.79 -20.09
C LYS A 257 -13.92 -3.84 -19.16
N PRO A 258 -14.90 -4.34 -18.39
CA PRO A 258 -15.61 -3.53 -17.42
C PRO A 258 -14.67 -3.02 -16.33
N LEU A 259 -14.97 -1.83 -15.81
CA LEU A 259 -14.34 -1.25 -14.64
C LEU A 259 -14.59 -2.14 -13.42
N THR A 260 -13.55 -2.58 -12.73
CA THR A 260 -13.71 -3.33 -11.48
C THR A 260 -12.95 -2.68 -10.34
N VAL A 261 -13.65 -2.34 -9.26
CA VAL A 261 -13.07 -1.84 -8.01
C VAL A 261 -13.23 -2.91 -6.94
N ALA A 262 -12.11 -3.40 -6.40
CA ALA A 262 -12.09 -4.34 -5.30
C ALA A 262 -11.86 -3.60 -3.98
N ILE A 263 -12.73 -3.74 -2.98
CA ILE A 263 -12.58 -3.09 -1.67
C ILE A 263 -12.54 -4.16 -0.56
N ASP A 264 -11.36 -4.31 0.03
CA ASP A 264 -11.07 -5.20 1.15
C ASP A 264 -10.93 -4.46 2.48
N GLY A 265 -10.93 -5.20 3.58
CA GLY A 265 -10.76 -4.64 4.91
C GLY A 265 -11.47 -5.46 6.01
N PRO A 266 -11.12 -5.24 7.28
CA PRO A 266 -11.68 -5.97 8.41
C PRO A 266 -13.16 -5.65 8.63
N SER A 267 -13.86 -6.44 9.45
CA SER A 267 -15.28 -6.18 9.77
C SER A 267 -15.46 -4.80 10.41
N GLY A 268 -16.48 -4.04 10.01
CA GLY A 268 -16.75 -2.72 10.59
C GLY A 268 -15.85 -1.57 10.07
N SER A 269 -14.96 -1.83 9.10
CA SER A 269 -14.13 -0.79 8.46
C SER A 269 -14.88 0.15 7.50
N GLY A 270 -16.19 -0.05 7.28
CA GLY A 270 -16.99 0.81 6.40
C GLY A 270 -17.09 0.38 4.94
N LYS A 271 -16.58 -0.81 4.57
CA LYS A 271 -16.57 -1.33 3.17
C LYS A 271 -17.89 -1.21 2.44
N SER A 272 -18.98 -1.75 3.00
CA SER A 272 -20.28 -1.77 2.31
C SER A 272 -20.90 -0.37 2.21
N THR A 273 -20.47 0.58 3.03
CA THR A 273 -20.92 1.99 2.96
C THR A 273 -20.12 2.75 1.92
N VAL A 274 -18.78 2.75 2.03
CA VAL A 274 -17.89 3.40 1.05
C VAL A 274 -18.05 2.80 -0.34
N GLY A 275 -18.07 1.46 -0.45
CA GLY A 275 -18.22 0.78 -1.74
C GLY A 275 -19.55 1.05 -2.41
N HIS A 276 -20.64 1.17 -1.65
CA HIS A 276 -21.94 1.53 -2.22
C HIS A 276 -21.94 2.98 -2.74
N ALA A 277 -21.37 3.91 -1.98
CA ALA A 277 -21.24 5.31 -2.41
C ALA A 277 -20.33 5.45 -3.67
N VAL A 278 -19.23 4.69 -3.75
CA VAL A 278 -18.39 4.62 -4.97
C VAL A 278 -19.19 4.07 -6.14
N ALA A 279 -19.99 3.01 -5.94
CA ALA A 279 -20.81 2.43 -7.00
C ALA A 279 -21.85 3.43 -7.53
N GLN A 280 -22.51 4.18 -6.65
CA GLN A 280 -23.43 5.25 -7.03
C GLN A 280 -22.74 6.33 -7.86
N ARG A 281 -21.55 6.78 -7.42
CA ARG A 281 -20.81 7.86 -8.09
C ARG A 281 -20.21 7.48 -9.43
N THR A 282 -19.87 6.20 -9.61
CA THR A 282 -19.29 5.67 -10.85
C THR A 282 -20.34 5.04 -11.77
N GLY A 283 -21.60 4.97 -11.34
CA GLY A 283 -22.64 4.25 -12.05
C GLY A 283 -22.37 2.74 -12.17
N ALA A 284 -21.48 2.16 -11.35
CA ALA A 284 -21.13 0.74 -11.32
C ALA A 284 -22.12 -0.08 -10.47
N THR A 285 -22.12 -1.40 -10.64
CA THR A 285 -22.94 -2.32 -9.84
C THR A 285 -22.23 -2.63 -8.53
N PHE A 286 -22.88 -2.37 -7.40
CA PHE A 286 -22.39 -2.74 -6.09
C PHE A 286 -22.61 -4.24 -5.83
N VAL A 287 -21.57 -4.92 -5.33
CA VAL A 287 -21.61 -6.35 -4.97
C VAL A 287 -20.98 -6.56 -3.59
N ASP A 288 -21.79 -6.91 -2.59
CA ASP A 288 -21.31 -7.35 -1.28
C ASP A 288 -21.18 -8.87 -1.23
N THR A 289 -19.95 -9.37 -1.27
CA THR A 289 -19.68 -10.81 -1.18
C THR A 289 -20.14 -11.40 0.15
N GLY A 290 -20.18 -10.62 1.23
CA GLY A 290 -20.73 -11.04 2.50
C GLY A 290 -22.20 -11.42 2.40
N LEU A 291 -22.98 -10.71 1.57
CA LEU A 291 -24.37 -11.06 1.31
C LEU A 291 -24.51 -12.32 0.43
N MET A 292 -23.57 -12.57 -0.47
CA MET A 292 -23.54 -13.83 -1.24
C MET A 292 -23.32 -15.04 -0.33
N TYR A 293 -22.37 -14.96 0.61
CA TYR A 293 -22.16 -16.03 1.61
C TYR A 293 -23.39 -16.22 2.51
N ARG A 294 -24.11 -15.13 2.83
CA ARG A 294 -25.37 -15.20 3.58
C ARG A 294 -26.49 -15.87 2.79
N ALA A 295 -26.60 -15.63 1.49
CA ALA A 295 -27.54 -16.34 0.63
C ALA A 295 -27.24 -17.84 0.56
N LEU A 296 -25.96 -18.23 0.47
CA LEU A 296 -25.56 -19.63 0.58
C LEU A 296 -25.89 -20.21 1.96
N THR A 297 -25.65 -19.45 3.03
CA THR A 297 -25.99 -19.87 4.40
C THR A 297 -27.49 -20.07 4.57
N LEU A 298 -28.31 -19.20 3.99
CA LEU A 298 -29.76 -19.37 3.96
C LEU A 298 -30.15 -20.66 3.22
N ALA A 299 -29.55 -20.92 2.06
CA ALA A 299 -29.79 -22.15 1.30
C ALA A 299 -29.42 -23.41 2.12
N ALA A 300 -28.30 -23.37 2.85
CA ALA A 300 -27.87 -24.45 3.72
C ALA A 300 -28.89 -24.70 4.84
N LEU A 301 -29.38 -23.63 5.48
CA LEU A 301 -30.39 -23.71 6.52
C LEU A 301 -31.75 -24.21 6.03
N GLU A 302 -32.17 -23.82 4.82
CA GLU A 302 -33.42 -24.28 4.20
C GLU A 302 -33.36 -25.75 3.80
N ARG A 303 -32.17 -26.24 3.42
CA ARG A 303 -31.93 -27.64 3.01
C ARG A 303 -31.37 -28.51 4.14
N SER A 304 -31.30 -28.00 5.36
CA SER A 304 -30.78 -28.68 6.54
C SER A 304 -29.37 -29.26 6.36
N VAL A 305 -28.50 -28.56 5.62
CA VAL A 305 -27.09 -28.91 5.45
C VAL A 305 -26.30 -28.43 6.67
N ASP A 306 -25.47 -29.30 7.24
CA ASP A 306 -24.64 -29.00 8.40
C ASP A 306 -23.67 -27.84 8.11
N PRO A 307 -23.70 -26.73 8.88
CA PRO A 307 -22.76 -25.62 8.74
C PRO A 307 -21.28 -25.99 8.95
N ASP A 308 -21.00 -27.14 9.56
CA ASP A 308 -19.65 -27.63 9.81
C ASP A 308 -19.16 -28.65 8.76
N ASP A 309 -20.04 -29.13 7.87
CA ASP A 309 -19.68 -29.99 6.73
C ASP A 309 -19.30 -29.15 5.50
N GLY A 310 -18.01 -28.81 5.41
CA GLY A 310 -17.47 -28.01 4.31
C GLY A 310 -17.66 -28.63 2.92
N GLU A 311 -17.66 -29.96 2.80
CA GLU A 311 -17.81 -30.65 1.51
C GLU A 311 -19.26 -30.61 1.03
N ALA A 312 -20.22 -30.87 1.93
CA ALA A 312 -21.64 -30.74 1.60
C ALA A 312 -22.00 -29.29 1.24
N LEU A 313 -21.49 -28.30 1.99
CA LEU A 313 -21.68 -26.89 1.68
C LEU A 313 -21.04 -26.50 0.34
N GLY A 314 -19.86 -27.04 0.03
CA GLY A 314 -19.18 -26.83 -1.26
C GLY A 314 -19.96 -27.42 -2.44
N ARG A 315 -20.60 -28.58 -2.28
CA ARG A 315 -21.52 -29.14 -3.29
C ARG A 315 -22.75 -28.26 -3.46
N LEU A 316 -23.39 -27.87 -2.36
CA LEU A 316 -24.55 -26.98 -2.36
C LEU A 316 -24.24 -25.66 -3.09
N ALA A 317 -23.09 -25.05 -2.82
CA ALA A 317 -22.66 -23.81 -3.46
C ALA A 317 -22.52 -23.92 -4.99
N ARG A 318 -22.24 -25.11 -5.53
CA ARG A 318 -22.18 -25.36 -6.97
C ARG A 318 -23.55 -25.61 -7.60
N GLU A 319 -24.51 -26.09 -6.81
CA GLU A 319 -25.88 -26.38 -7.27
C GLU A 319 -26.76 -25.13 -7.28
N VAL A 320 -26.63 -24.27 -6.26
CA VAL A 320 -27.46 -23.07 -6.14
C VAL A 320 -27.03 -21.98 -7.10
N ARG A 321 -27.99 -21.20 -7.58
CA ARG A 321 -27.73 -20.03 -8.41
C ARG A 321 -27.86 -18.76 -7.58
N ILE A 322 -26.71 -18.16 -7.22
CA ILE A 322 -26.65 -16.88 -6.51
C ILE A 322 -26.33 -15.76 -7.49
N GLU A 323 -27.18 -14.74 -7.56
CA GLU A 323 -26.96 -13.57 -8.39
C GLU A 323 -27.13 -12.27 -7.60
N VAL A 324 -26.25 -11.30 -7.82
CA VAL A 324 -26.37 -9.95 -7.26
C VAL A 324 -26.72 -8.98 -8.38
N ARG A 325 -27.74 -8.15 -8.15
CA ARG A 325 -28.25 -7.18 -9.12
C ARG A 325 -28.46 -5.82 -8.44
N ARG A 326 -28.56 -4.77 -9.27
CA ARG A 326 -29.03 -3.47 -8.78
C ARG A 326 -30.49 -3.59 -8.32
N PRO A 327 -30.87 -2.89 -7.24
CA PRO A 327 -32.27 -2.77 -6.84
C PRO A 327 -33.12 -2.21 -7.98
N ARG A 328 -34.39 -2.64 -8.06
CA ARG A 328 -35.35 -2.00 -8.96
C ARG A 328 -35.72 -0.61 -8.44
N HIS A 329 -36.21 0.27 -9.31
CA HIS A 329 -36.52 1.66 -8.99
C HIS A 329 -37.53 1.82 -7.83
N GLU A 330 -38.42 0.83 -7.65
CA GLU A 330 -39.42 0.73 -6.58
C GLU A 330 -38.84 0.26 -5.22
N GLN A 331 -37.54 -0.01 -5.17
CA GLN A 331 -36.82 -0.59 -4.02
C GLN A 331 -35.65 0.31 -3.58
N SER A 332 -35.79 1.63 -3.72
CA SER A 332 -34.73 2.65 -3.65
C SER A 332 -33.85 2.61 -2.40
N ASP A 333 -34.35 2.09 -1.30
CA ASP A 333 -33.66 2.11 0.00
C ASP A 333 -32.65 0.97 0.15
N ARG A 334 -32.65 0.00 -0.79
CA ARG A 334 -31.73 -1.14 -0.78
C ARG A 334 -30.44 -0.82 -1.53
N ARG A 335 -29.32 -1.36 -1.06
CA ARG A 335 -28.00 -1.20 -1.72
C ARG A 335 -27.80 -2.16 -2.89
N GLU A 336 -28.44 -3.32 -2.83
CA GLU A 336 -28.32 -4.43 -3.78
C GLU A 336 -29.52 -5.36 -3.63
N THR A 337 -29.78 -6.18 -4.66
CA THR A 337 -30.72 -7.30 -4.62
C THR A 337 -29.96 -8.61 -4.83
N VAL A 338 -30.12 -9.56 -3.93
CA VAL A 338 -29.54 -10.91 -4.05
C VAL A 338 -30.61 -11.94 -4.29
N LEU A 339 -30.46 -12.66 -5.40
CA LEU A 339 -31.33 -13.74 -5.80
C LEU A 339 -30.68 -15.08 -5.50
N LEU A 340 -31.42 -15.97 -4.86
CA LEU A 340 -31.09 -17.39 -4.68
C LEU A 340 -32.10 -18.21 -5.49
N ASP A 341 -31.64 -18.95 -6.49
CA ASP A 341 -32.49 -19.73 -7.40
C ASP A 341 -33.64 -18.89 -7.99
N ARG A 342 -33.32 -17.64 -8.36
CA ARG A 342 -34.23 -16.59 -8.90
C ARG A 342 -35.19 -15.95 -7.89
N ARG A 343 -35.21 -16.40 -6.63
CA ARG A 343 -35.99 -15.77 -5.55
C ARG A 343 -35.19 -14.65 -4.90
N ASP A 344 -35.79 -13.49 -4.71
CA ASP A 344 -35.18 -12.40 -3.91
C ASP A 344 -35.13 -12.84 -2.44
N VAL A 345 -33.91 -12.95 -1.91
CA VAL A 345 -33.63 -13.35 -0.52
C VAL A 345 -32.88 -12.26 0.25
N THR A 346 -32.91 -11.03 -0.26
CA THR A 346 -32.08 -9.91 0.22
C THR A 346 -32.30 -9.61 1.71
N ASN A 347 -33.54 -9.78 2.20
CA ASN A 347 -33.90 -9.52 3.59
C ASN A 347 -33.68 -10.77 4.45
N GLU A 348 -34.05 -11.94 3.94
CA GLU A 348 -33.93 -13.24 4.58
C GLU A 348 -32.47 -13.57 4.89
N ALA A 349 -31.56 -13.24 3.98
CA ALA A 349 -30.10 -13.37 4.14
C ALA A 349 -29.51 -12.42 5.21
N ARG A 350 -30.26 -11.41 5.67
CA ARG A 350 -29.87 -10.48 6.74
C ARG A 350 -30.53 -10.80 8.09
N THR A 351 -31.25 -11.91 8.19
CA THR A 351 -31.89 -12.30 9.45
C THR A 351 -30.87 -12.73 10.51
N PRO A 352 -31.14 -12.53 11.82
CA PRO A 352 -30.26 -12.98 12.90
C PRO A 352 -29.92 -14.48 12.84
N ARG A 353 -30.85 -15.30 12.33
CA ARG A 353 -30.65 -16.74 12.12
C ARG A 353 -29.49 -17.01 11.15
N VAL A 354 -29.37 -16.23 10.07
CA VAL A 354 -28.29 -16.34 9.09
C VAL A 354 -27.00 -15.74 9.64
N ASP A 355 -27.06 -14.59 10.31
CA ASP A 355 -25.90 -13.94 10.95
C ASP A 355 -25.15 -14.86 11.92
N GLY A 356 -25.88 -15.66 12.69
CA GLY A 356 -25.31 -16.58 13.66
C GLY A 356 -24.52 -17.74 13.04
N VAL A 357 -24.73 -18.04 11.75
CA VAL A 357 -24.22 -19.26 11.11
C VAL A 357 -23.20 -18.97 9.99
N VAL A 358 -23.31 -17.82 9.32
CA VAL A 358 -22.49 -17.50 8.12
C VAL A 358 -20.98 -17.55 8.36
N SER A 359 -20.52 -17.26 9.58
CA SER A 359 -19.10 -17.37 9.93
C SER A 359 -18.59 -18.81 9.89
N SER A 360 -19.41 -19.80 10.27
CA SER A 360 -19.02 -21.21 10.14
C SER A 360 -18.98 -21.62 8.68
N VAL A 361 -20.03 -21.29 7.91
CA VAL A 361 -20.10 -21.65 6.48
C VAL A 361 -18.94 -21.05 5.68
N SER A 362 -18.62 -19.77 5.88
CA SER A 362 -17.59 -19.06 5.11
C SER A 362 -16.14 -19.37 5.51
N ARG A 363 -15.91 -20.21 6.53
CA ARG A 363 -14.56 -20.63 6.96
C ARG A 363 -14.03 -21.82 6.15
N HIS A 364 -14.91 -22.59 5.52
CA HIS A 364 -14.54 -23.81 4.80
C HIS A 364 -13.91 -23.51 3.43
N ALA A 365 -12.80 -24.19 3.13
CA ALA A 365 -12.08 -24.04 1.87
C ALA A 365 -12.95 -24.41 0.66
N ALA A 366 -13.63 -25.56 0.70
CA ALA A 366 -14.50 -26.03 -0.37
C ALA A 366 -15.63 -25.05 -0.72
N VAL A 367 -16.15 -24.32 0.28
CA VAL A 367 -17.14 -23.25 0.09
C VAL A 367 -16.52 -22.05 -0.63
N ARG A 368 -15.35 -21.58 -0.18
CA ARG A 368 -14.65 -20.45 -0.82
C ARG A 368 -14.29 -20.75 -2.27
N ASP A 369 -13.81 -21.95 -2.54
CA ASP A 369 -13.45 -22.41 -3.89
C ASP A 369 -14.69 -22.45 -4.81
N ALA A 370 -15.83 -22.95 -4.31
CA ALA A 370 -17.08 -22.95 -5.07
C ALA A 370 -17.61 -21.52 -5.31
N MET A 371 -17.56 -20.66 -4.30
CA MET A 371 -18.03 -19.28 -4.39
C MET A 371 -17.19 -18.41 -5.33
N LEU A 372 -15.90 -18.72 -5.49
CA LEU A 372 -14.97 -17.96 -6.33
C LEU A 372 -15.47 -17.80 -7.77
N HIS A 373 -16.07 -18.85 -8.35
CA HIS A 373 -16.63 -18.77 -9.70
C HIS A 373 -17.79 -17.77 -9.76
N ILE A 374 -18.71 -17.82 -8.79
CA ILE A 374 -19.90 -16.96 -8.72
C ILE A 374 -19.49 -15.50 -8.53
N GLN A 375 -18.56 -15.23 -7.62
CA GLN A 375 -18.04 -13.89 -7.36
C GLN A 375 -17.36 -13.32 -8.61
N ARG A 376 -16.50 -14.09 -9.28
CA ARG A 376 -15.86 -13.65 -10.53
C ARG A 376 -16.89 -13.41 -11.64
N ALA A 377 -17.92 -14.25 -11.75
CA ALA A 377 -18.97 -14.07 -12.75
C ALA A 377 -19.73 -12.74 -12.56
N ALA A 378 -19.95 -12.30 -11.31
CA ALA A 378 -20.61 -11.03 -11.01
C ALA A 378 -19.85 -9.80 -11.55
N ALA A 379 -18.53 -9.88 -11.70
CA ALA A 379 -17.68 -8.78 -12.18
C ALA A 379 -17.33 -8.84 -13.68
N ARG A 380 -17.77 -9.87 -14.43
CA ARG A 380 -17.31 -10.11 -15.81
C ARG A 380 -17.94 -9.22 -16.87
N ARG A 381 -19.20 -8.78 -16.68
CA ARG A 381 -20.03 -8.19 -17.75
C ARG A 381 -20.29 -6.71 -17.62
N HIS A 382 -20.19 -6.17 -16.40
CA HIS A 382 -20.58 -4.81 -16.09
C HIS A 382 -19.60 -4.20 -15.11
N ASP A 383 -19.51 -2.88 -15.12
CA ASP A 383 -18.71 -2.14 -14.16
C ASP A 383 -19.18 -2.50 -12.75
N THR A 384 -18.23 -2.84 -11.87
CA THR A 384 -18.52 -3.48 -10.59
C THR A 384 -17.66 -2.90 -9.49
N VAL A 385 -18.29 -2.54 -8.36
CA VAL A 385 -17.61 -2.29 -7.09
C VAL A 385 -17.91 -3.46 -6.17
N MET A 386 -16.91 -4.29 -5.94
CA MET A 386 -17.04 -5.52 -5.15
C MET A 386 -16.36 -5.36 -3.80
N VAL A 387 -17.08 -5.67 -2.73
CA VAL A 387 -16.59 -5.54 -1.36
C VAL A 387 -16.51 -6.89 -0.64
N GLY A 388 -15.46 -7.06 0.17
CA GLY A 388 -15.21 -8.31 0.89
C GLY A 388 -13.94 -8.29 1.72
N ARG A 389 -13.31 -9.45 1.88
CA ARG A 389 -12.10 -9.63 2.70
C ARG A 389 -10.87 -10.06 1.89
N ASP A 390 -11.11 -10.66 0.75
CA ASP A 390 -10.15 -11.32 -0.13
C ASP A 390 -10.43 -11.01 -1.62
N ILE A 391 -11.10 -9.88 -1.89
CA ILE A 391 -11.50 -9.47 -3.24
C ILE A 391 -10.27 -9.15 -4.07
N GLY A 392 -9.43 -8.23 -3.64
CA GLY A 392 -8.25 -7.78 -4.38
C GLY A 392 -7.09 -8.77 -4.35
N THR A 393 -7.09 -9.75 -3.43
CA THR A 393 -6.05 -10.78 -3.33
C THR A 393 -6.41 -12.05 -4.10
N VAL A 394 -7.68 -12.48 -4.08
CA VAL A 394 -8.10 -13.80 -4.59
C VAL A 394 -9.15 -13.68 -5.68
N VAL A 395 -10.23 -12.92 -5.44
CA VAL A 395 -11.38 -12.89 -6.35
C VAL A 395 -11.05 -12.13 -7.65
N LEU A 396 -10.61 -10.88 -7.51
CA LEU A 396 -10.27 -9.92 -8.56
C LEU A 396 -8.82 -9.42 -8.38
N PRO A 397 -7.80 -10.28 -8.49
CA PRO A 397 -6.40 -9.88 -8.34
C PRO A 397 -5.97 -8.84 -9.38
N ASP A 398 -6.64 -8.82 -10.52
CA ASP A 398 -6.42 -7.91 -11.64
C ASP A 398 -7.44 -6.76 -11.71
N ALA A 399 -8.14 -6.46 -10.61
CA ALA A 399 -9.08 -5.35 -10.58
C ALA A 399 -8.44 -4.03 -11.01
N THR A 400 -9.16 -3.20 -11.78
CA THR A 400 -8.76 -1.86 -12.21
C THR A 400 -8.23 -1.02 -11.04
N LEU A 401 -8.93 -1.05 -9.91
CA LEU A 401 -8.48 -0.47 -8.66
C LEU A 401 -8.72 -1.45 -7.51
N LYS A 402 -7.71 -1.61 -6.66
CA LYS A 402 -7.80 -2.35 -5.39
C LYS A 402 -7.73 -1.35 -4.25
N VAL A 403 -8.60 -1.50 -3.26
CA VAL A 403 -8.71 -0.63 -2.09
C VAL A 403 -8.70 -1.51 -0.85
N PHE A 404 -8.03 -1.07 0.20
CA PHE A 404 -8.02 -1.72 1.50
C PHE A 404 -8.39 -0.69 2.57
N LEU A 405 -9.58 -0.81 3.13
CA LEU A 405 -10.05 0.06 4.20
C LEU A 405 -9.51 -0.40 5.54
N THR A 406 -8.97 0.53 6.32
CA THR A 406 -8.55 0.31 7.71
C THR A 406 -9.41 1.13 8.65
N ALA A 407 -9.46 0.68 9.91
CA ALA A 407 -9.90 1.47 11.05
C ALA A 407 -9.43 0.74 12.31
N ALA A 408 -8.97 1.47 13.32
CA ALA A 408 -8.57 0.88 14.60
C ALA A 408 -9.70 0.01 15.19
N ALA A 409 -9.36 -1.11 15.84
CA ALA A 409 -10.35 -2.01 16.42
C ALA A 409 -11.28 -1.31 17.41
N GLY A 410 -10.74 -0.39 18.23
CA GLY A 410 -11.54 0.46 19.12
C GLY A 410 -12.57 1.34 18.41
N VAL A 411 -12.19 1.96 17.28
CA VAL A 411 -13.12 2.79 16.47
C VAL A 411 -14.26 1.92 15.92
N ARG A 412 -13.94 0.71 15.44
CA ARG A 412 -14.93 -0.24 14.91
C ARG A 412 -15.83 -0.81 16.00
N ALA A 413 -15.29 -1.08 17.18
CA ALA A 413 -16.05 -1.51 18.35
C ALA A 413 -17.01 -0.41 18.81
N ALA A 414 -16.58 0.85 18.83
CA ALA A 414 -17.43 1.99 19.16
C ALA A 414 -18.59 2.16 18.18
N ARG A 415 -18.33 2.06 16.87
CA ARG A 415 -19.38 2.05 15.83
C ARG A 415 -20.39 0.93 16.05
N ARG A 416 -19.90 -0.29 16.31
CA ARG A 416 -20.77 -1.45 16.57
C ARG A 416 -21.60 -1.29 17.82
N ALA A 417 -21.02 -0.72 18.88
CA ALA A 417 -21.73 -0.44 20.13
C ALA A 417 -22.84 0.58 19.91
N ALA A 418 -22.58 1.64 19.12
CA ALA A 418 -23.56 2.64 18.75
C ALA A 418 -24.69 2.06 17.88
N GLU A 419 -24.38 1.26 16.86
CA GLU A 419 -25.37 0.57 16.01
C GLU A 419 -26.35 -0.29 16.81
N MET A 420 -25.85 -0.96 17.86
CA MET A 420 -26.66 -1.84 18.71
C MET A 420 -27.34 -1.09 19.85
N GLY A 421 -27.06 0.21 20.05
CA GLY A 421 -27.51 0.99 21.21
C GLY A 421 -26.94 0.48 22.54
N ARG A 422 -25.74 -0.10 22.54
CA ARG A 422 -25.13 -0.82 23.67
C ARG A 422 -23.70 -0.38 23.94
N SER A 423 -23.51 0.91 24.21
CA SER A 423 -22.20 1.51 24.56
C SER A 423 -21.57 0.88 25.81
N ASP A 424 -22.38 0.33 26.72
CA ASP A 424 -21.96 -0.43 27.91
C ASP A 424 -21.14 -1.69 27.59
N ARG A 425 -21.21 -2.19 26.35
CA ARG A 425 -20.56 -3.43 25.91
C ARG A 425 -19.32 -3.20 25.04
N LEU A 426 -18.76 -1.99 25.01
CA LEU A 426 -17.62 -1.64 24.16
C LEU A 426 -16.45 -2.63 24.25
N ASN A 427 -16.00 -2.96 25.46
CA ASN A 427 -14.89 -3.89 25.68
C ASN A 427 -15.18 -5.30 25.15
N ARG A 428 -16.42 -5.76 25.26
CA ARG A 428 -16.85 -7.04 24.70
C ARG A 428 -16.81 -7.02 23.18
N TYR A 429 -17.35 -5.96 22.55
CA TYR A 429 -17.30 -5.81 21.10
C TYR A 429 -15.86 -5.69 20.57
N LEU A 430 -14.98 -5.02 21.31
CA LEU A 430 -13.56 -4.95 20.98
C LEU A 430 -12.93 -6.35 20.96
N ALA A 431 -13.09 -7.13 22.03
CA ALA A 431 -12.56 -8.49 22.10
C ALA A 431 -13.13 -9.41 21.01
N GLU A 432 -14.44 -9.31 20.71
CA GLU A 432 -15.08 -10.07 19.63
C GLU A 432 -14.52 -9.67 18.25
N ILE A 433 -14.29 -8.38 18.01
CA ILE A 433 -13.69 -7.86 16.77
C ILE A 433 -12.24 -8.32 16.63
N GLU A 434 -11.42 -8.21 17.67
CA GLU A 434 -10.02 -8.62 17.64
C GLU A 434 -9.87 -10.12 17.41
N LYS A 435 -10.67 -10.94 18.11
CA LYS A 435 -10.72 -12.39 17.89
C LYS A 435 -11.09 -12.71 16.44
N ARG A 436 -12.06 -12.00 15.88
CA ARG A 436 -12.51 -12.19 14.50
C ARG A 436 -11.44 -11.79 13.50
N ASP A 437 -10.78 -10.65 13.71
CA ASP A 437 -9.72 -10.18 12.82
C ASP A 437 -8.51 -11.13 12.86
N ALA A 438 -8.13 -11.63 14.05
CA ALA A 438 -7.11 -12.66 14.18
C ALA A 438 -7.47 -13.93 13.41
N ALA A 439 -8.71 -14.40 13.51
CA ALA A 439 -9.19 -15.56 12.75
C ALA A 439 -9.23 -15.29 11.24
N ASP A 440 -9.64 -14.09 10.80
CA ASP A 440 -9.69 -13.72 9.37
C ASP A 440 -8.28 -13.58 8.76
N ILE A 441 -7.31 -13.06 9.52
CA ILE A 441 -5.90 -12.91 9.10
C ILE A 441 -5.18 -14.26 9.11
N GLY A 442 -5.47 -15.10 10.10
CA GLY A 442 -4.84 -16.40 10.32
C GLY A 442 -5.42 -17.55 9.49
N ARG A 443 -6.41 -17.31 8.62
CA ARG A 443 -6.96 -18.39 7.76
C ARG A 443 -5.89 -18.97 6.83
N GLU A 444 -5.91 -20.29 6.66
CA GLU A 444 -5.08 -20.99 5.67
C GLU A 444 -5.47 -20.60 4.24
N VAL A 445 -6.78 -20.53 3.96
CA VAL A 445 -7.32 -20.20 2.63
C VAL A 445 -7.87 -18.77 2.60
N ALA A 446 -7.37 -17.99 1.64
CA ALA A 446 -7.77 -16.61 1.38
C ALA A 446 -7.81 -15.71 2.65
N PRO A 447 -6.67 -15.58 3.37
CA PRO A 447 -6.59 -14.74 4.56
C PRO A 447 -6.86 -13.28 4.23
N LEU A 448 -7.44 -12.55 5.19
CA LEU A 448 -7.58 -11.10 5.09
C LEU A 448 -6.19 -10.48 5.05
N ARG A 449 -5.78 -10.06 3.85
CA ARG A 449 -4.50 -9.42 3.59
C ARG A 449 -4.73 -8.27 2.63
N LYS A 450 -3.92 -7.23 2.80
CA LYS A 450 -3.89 -6.14 1.84
C LYS A 450 -3.36 -6.66 0.51
N ALA A 451 -4.17 -6.52 -0.55
CA ALA A 451 -3.74 -6.87 -1.89
C ALA A 451 -2.53 -6.03 -2.34
N PRO A 452 -1.56 -6.63 -3.08
CA PRO A 452 -0.49 -5.87 -3.70
C PRO A 452 -1.05 -4.74 -4.58
N GLY A 453 -0.56 -3.51 -4.35
CA GLY A 453 -1.00 -2.32 -5.06
C GLY A 453 -2.38 -1.78 -4.65
N ALA A 454 -2.93 -2.17 -3.50
CA ALA A 454 -4.17 -1.59 -3.00
C ALA A 454 -3.99 -0.18 -2.41
N LEU A 455 -4.90 0.74 -2.75
CA LEU A 455 -5.10 2.03 -2.09
C LEU A 455 -5.54 1.81 -0.64
N VAL A 456 -4.78 2.28 0.35
CA VAL A 456 -5.14 2.14 1.76
C VAL A 456 -5.81 3.41 2.24
N LEU A 457 -7.01 3.30 2.81
CA LEU A 457 -7.77 4.42 3.36
C LEU A 457 -8.17 4.10 4.79
N ASP A 458 -7.87 5.00 5.73
CA ASP A 458 -8.29 4.85 7.12
C ASP A 458 -9.63 5.54 7.34
N THR A 459 -10.70 4.77 7.53
CA THR A 459 -12.03 5.31 7.76
C THR A 459 -12.22 5.82 9.18
N GLY A 460 -11.23 5.67 10.07
CA GLY A 460 -11.20 6.36 11.37
C GLY A 460 -10.74 7.81 11.28
N GLU A 461 -9.98 8.16 10.24
CA GLU A 461 -9.48 9.52 10.00
C GLU A 461 -10.23 10.23 8.88
N LEU A 462 -10.71 9.47 7.88
CA LEU A 462 -11.46 9.98 6.74
C LEU A 462 -12.95 9.67 6.89
N ASP A 463 -13.79 10.64 6.55
CA ASP A 463 -15.22 10.40 6.39
C ASP A 463 -15.52 9.63 5.08
N VAL A 464 -16.79 9.28 4.88
CA VAL A 464 -17.23 8.48 3.72
C VAL A 464 -16.96 9.24 2.41
N ASP A 465 -17.25 10.54 2.36
CA ASP A 465 -17.11 11.33 1.14
C ASP A 465 -15.64 11.50 0.75
N ALA A 466 -14.76 11.78 1.71
CA ALA A 466 -13.31 11.83 1.48
C ALA A 466 -12.75 10.48 1.02
N CYS A 467 -13.26 9.37 1.56
CA CYS A 467 -12.90 8.04 1.06
C CYS A 467 -13.36 7.83 -0.38
N VAL A 468 -14.59 8.22 -0.71
CA VAL A 468 -15.15 8.10 -2.06
C VAL A 468 -14.38 8.98 -3.05
N ASP A 469 -14.10 10.24 -2.70
CA ASP A 469 -13.28 11.16 -3.48
C ASP A 469 -11.90 10.58 -3.77
N ALA A 470 -11.26 10.03 -2.73
CA ALA A 470 -9.96 9.38 -2.89
C ALA A 470 -10.06 8.19 -3.84
N ILE A 471 -11.08 7.32 -3.72
CA ILE A 471 -11.25 6.17 -4.60
C ILE A 471 -11.49 6.61 -6.04
N VAL A 472 -12.43 7.55 -6.27
CA VAL A 472 -12.80 8.03 -7.60
C VAL A 472 -11.64 8.75 -8.29
N ALA A 473 -10.87 9.56 -7.55
CA ALA A 473 -9.68 10.23 -8.08
C ALA A 473 -8.56 9.26 -8.54
N HIS A 474 -8.60 8.01 -8.06
CA HIS A 474 -7.68 6.95 -8.47
C HIS A 474 -8.22 6.04 -9.58
N LEU A 475 -9.47 6.24 -10.03
CA LEU A 475 -9.99 5.56 -11.19
C LEU A 475 -9.39 6.15 -12.48
N PRO A 476 -9.19 5.35 -13.53
CA PRO A 476 -8.81 5.88 -14.82
C PRO A 476 -9.89 6.87 -15.29
N ALA A 477 -9.48 7.99 -15.88
CA ALA A 477 -10.41 8.93 -16.49
C ALA A 477 -11.28 8.20 -17.51
N GLU A 478 -12.59 8.50 -17.54
CA GLU A 478 -13.47 7.95 -18.56
C GLU A 478 -12.88 8.26 -19.95
N PRO A 479 -12.79 7.28 -20.87
CA PRO A 479 -12.57 7.60 -22.26
C PRO A 479 -13.70 8.53 -22.68
N SER A 480 -13.34 9.73 -23.13
CA SER A 480 -14.28 10.71 -23.68
C SER A 480 -14.99 10.07 -24.87
N GLY A 481 -16.23 9.64 -24.68
CA GLY A 481 -17.07 9.08 -25.74
C GLY A 481 -17.68 7.72 -25.39
N ARG A 482 -18.93 7.77 -24.93
CA ARG A 482 -19.96 6.78 -25.28
C ARG A 482 -21.17 7.50 -25.84
#